data_AF-A0A258JUP4-F1
#
_entry.id   AF-A0A258JUP4-F1
#
_cell.length_a   1.000
_cell.length_b   1.000
_cell.length_c   1.000
_cell.angle_alpha   90.00
_cell.angle_beta   90.00
_cell.angle_gamma   90.00
#
_symmetry.space_group_name_H-M   'P 1'
#
loop_
_entity.id
_entity.type
_entity.pdbx_description
1 polymer ?
#
loop_
_entity_poly.entity_id
_entity_poly.type
_entity_poly.pdbx_seq_one_letter_code
_entity_poly.pdbx_strand_id
1 'polypeptide(L)'
;MRQLRSLLQAAPAAAEAQRDDWLADVTQSLGALSSGVLAILAETESLPALAGQAADSLTDPAMLERILRTVVLVAAVLVGALLAEWLATFLLRRPRAAVERRAAGFWPLRVLLMLVRTLLDVLPIAAFAAAAFGVLALVDMGFVVRLAVVTVINANVMARMVIAGGRALLAPGTPGLRLLPVSDESAAYVFLWVRRFAHTAIYGYFLLRTLWILGLSQTAYLFLGDLLGLLLTGMGIVFVLQVRAPVAETLRGRGEAGNVARLRRHFADFWHLLAIAYLVAVYVVWVLDVPGGFAYLARATLLTGIAMLVLRLVLTLLDRAFAAIFTLSPRTRSDYPLLEERANRYLPVLRRALQAVLVLLFALVVLEAWGGAPFEW
;
A
#
# COMPACT_ATOMS: atom_id res chain seq x y z
N MET A 1 17.37 -29.04 -36.95
CA MET A 1 18.59 -28.25 -36.62
C MET A 1 18.54 -26.76 -37.02
N ARG A 2 17.98 -26.37 -38.18
CA ARG A 2 17.90 -24.92 -38.54
C ARG A 2 16.98 -24.10 -37.64
N GLN A 3 15.83 -24.64 -37.22
CA GLN A 3 14.89 -23.97 -36.30
C GLN A 3 15.46 -23.76 -34.89
N LEU A 4 16.29 -24.67 -34.39
CA LEU A 4 16.94 -24.50 -33.08
C LEU A 4 18.02 -23.42 -33.12
N ARG A 5 18.75 -23.30 -34.24
CA ARG A 5 19.71 -22.21 -34.46
C ARG A 5 19.04 -20.84 -34.58
N SER A 6 17.89 -20.76 -35.23
CA SER A 6 17.15 -19.48 -35.34
C SER A 6 16.58 -19.04 -33.99
N LEU A 7 16.15 -19.97 -33.13
CA LEU A 7 15.69 -19.63 -31.76
C LEU A 7 16.84 -19.19 -30.85
N LEU A 8 18.00 -19.87 -30.94
CA LEU A 8 19.21 -19.49 -30.19
C LEU A 8 19.83 -18.16 -30.66
N GLN A 9 19.60 -17.74 -31.91
CA GLN A 9 20.02 -16.43 -32.40
C GLN A 9 19.00 -15.31 -32.09
N ALA A 10 17.72 -15.65 -31.92
CA ALA A 10 16.67 -14.69 -31.60
C ALA A 10 16.67 -14.28 -30.11
N ALA A 11 16.99 -15.20 -29.19
CA ALA A 11 17.04 -14.91 -27.76
C ALA A 11 18.02 -13.78 -27.36
N PRO A 12 19.30 -13.79 -27.80
CA PRO A 12 20.21 -12.69 -27.48
C PRO A 12 19.78 -11.36 -28.13
N ALA A 13 19.24 -11.39 -29.35
CA ALA A 13 18.76 -10.19 -30.03
C ALA A 13 17.52 -9.57 -29.34
N ALA A 14 16.62 -10.39 -28.81
CA ALA A 14 15.46 -9.92 -28.03
C ALA A 14 15.88 -9.31 -26.69
N ALA A 15 16.87 -9.91 -26.02
CA ALA A 15 17.42 -9.38 -24.77
C ALA A 15 18.19 -8.06 -24.97
N GLU A 16 18.92 -7.91 -26.09
CA GLU A 16 19.56 -6.66 -26.47
C GLU A 16 18.53 -5.58 -26.80
N ALA A 17 17.52 -5.89 -27.62
CA ALA A 17 16.44 -4.95 -27.94
C ALA A 17 15.69 -4.47 -26.69
N GLN A 18 15.39 -5.37 -25.74
CA GLN A 18 14.72 -5.00 -24.49
C GLN A 18 15.61 -4.17 -23.57
N ARG A 19 16.93 -4.39 -23.57
CA ARG A 19 17.88 -3.58 -22.80
C ARG A 19 18.01 -2.18 -23.42
N ASP A 20 18.04 -2.06 -24.74
CA ASP A 20 18.10 -0.76 -25.42
C ASP A 20 16.82 0.05 -25.21
N ASP A 21 15.66 -0.59 -25.21
CA ASP A 21 14.36 0.02 -24.91
C ASP A 21 14.33 0.59 -23.47
N TRP A 22 14.79 -0.20 -22.49
CA TRP A 22 14.92 0.25 -21.09
C TRP A 22 15.87 1.46 -20.95
N LEU A 23 17.01 1.46 -21.66
CA LEU A 23 17.96 2.58 -21.59
C LEU A 23 17.38 3.84 -22.23
N ALA A 24 16.61 3.70 -23.31
CA ALA A 24 15.89 4.80 -23.93
C ALA A 24 14.84 5.39 -22.98
N ASP A 25 14.04 4.55 -22.32
CA ASP A 25 13.04 4.97 -21.34
C ASP A 25 13.66 5.70 -20.15
N VAL A 26 14.78 5.19 -19.62
CA VAL A 26 15.54 5.86 -18.54
C VAL A 26 16.07 7.22 -18.99
N THR A 27 16.61 7.30 -20.21
CA THR A 27 17.14 8.56 -20.74
C THR A 27 16.03 9.58 -20.97
N GLN A 28 14.88 9.15 -21.51
CA GLN A 28 13.71 9.98 -21.68
C GLN A 28 13.18 10.49 -20.33
N SER A 29 13.13 9.62 -19.32
CA SER A 29 12.69 9.98 -17.97
C SER A 29 13.64 10.99 -17.31
N LEU A 30 14.95 10.83 -17.47
CA LEU A 30 15.94 11.81 -17.00
C LEU A 30 15.78 13.17 -17.71
N GLY A 31 15.45 13.16 -19.01
CA GLY A 31 15.09 14.38 -19.75
C GLY A 31 13.82 15.04 -19.21
N ALA A 32 12.78 14.26 -18.90
CA ALA A 32 11.55 14.74 -18.29
C ALA A 32 11.80 15.36 -16.91
N LEU A 33 12.66 14.75 -16.09
CA LEU A 33 13.05 15.31 -14.79
C LEU A 33 13.80 16.65 -14.94
N SER A 34 14.77 16.72 -15.86
CA SER A 34 15.53 17.95 -16.12
C SER A 34 14.61 19.09 -16.59
N SER A 35 13.75 18.81 -17.57
CA SER A 35 12.75 19.77 -18.04
C SER A 35 11.73 20.15 -16.97
N GLY A 36 11.36 19.24 -16.08
CA GLY A 36 10.50 19.52 -14.92
C GLY A 36 11.12 20.48 -13.93
N VAL A 37 12.42 20.33 -13.61
CA VAL A 37 13.16 21.29 -12.78
C VAL A 37 13.20 22.66 -13.42
N LEU A 38 13.49 22.73 -14.72
CA LEU A 38 13.50 24.00 -15.47
C LEU A 38 12.12 24.64 -15.53
N ALA A 39 11.05 23.85 -15.68
CA ALA A 39 9.69 24.35 -15.66
C ALA A 39 9.33 24.97 -14.31
N ILE A 40 9.70 24.33 -13.19
CA ILE A 40 9.51 24.91 -11.86
C ILE A 40 10.31 26.20 -11.71
N LEU A 41 11.56 26.24 -12.16
CA LEU A 41 12.38 27.46 -12.09
C LEU A 41 11.74 28.61 -12.87
N ALA A 42 11.28 28.37 -14.10
CA ALA A 42 10.58 29.36 -14.90
C ALA A 42 9.28 29.84 -14.23
N GLU A 43 8.54 28.94 -13.59
CA GLU A 43 7.34 29.30 -12.83
C GLU A 43 7.68 30.12 -11.57
N THR A 44 8.79 29.81 -10.89
CA THR A 44 9.25 30.59 -9.73
C THR A 44 9.71 31.99 -10.10
N GLU A 45 10.25 32.18 -11.31
CA GLU A 45 10.63 33.49 -11.83
C GLU A 45 9.41 34.35 -12.19
N SER A 46 8.25 33.76 -12.47
CA SER A 46 7.01 34.49 -12.72
C SER A 46 6.26 34.86 -11.44
N LEU A 47 6.57 34.20 -10.30
CA LEU A 47 5.94 34.47 -8.99
C LEU A 47 6.04 35.94 -8.52
N PRO A 48 7.16 36.67 -8.66
CA PRO A 48 7.24 38.07 -8.25
C PRO A 48 6.34 38.97 -9.08
N ALA A 49 6.20 38.69 -10.38
CA ALA A 49 5.32 39.44 -11.27
C ALA A 49 3.84 39.16 -10.94
N LEU A 50 3.49 37.90 -10.64
CA LEU A 50 2.15 37.53 -10.16
C LEU A 50 1.85 38.13 -8.79
N ALA A 51 2.83 38.19 -7.88
CA ALA A 51 2.69 38.82 -6.58
C ALA A 51 2.51 40.34 -6.70
N GLY A 52 3.23 40.99 -7.63
CA GLY A 52 3.03 42.40 -7.97
C GLY A 52 1.64 42.67 -8.52
N GLN A 53 1.19 41.87 -9.50
CA GLN A 53 -0.16 41.99 -10.06
C GLN A 53 -1.26 41.73 -9.03
N ALA A 54 -1.05 40.78 -8.12
CA ALA A 54 -1.97 40.52 -7.02
C ALA A 54 -2.00 41.68 -6.02
N ALA A 55 -0.85 42.28 -5.70
CA ALA A 55 -0.77 43.45 -4.83
C ALA A 55 -1.48 44.68 -5.45
N ASP A 56 -1.28 44.91 -6.75
CA ASP A 56 -1.97 45.97 -7.49
C ASP A 56 -3.49 45.71 -7.54
N SER A 57 -3.88 44.45 -7.76
CA SER A 57 -5.29 44.01 -7.76
C SER A 57 -5.98 44.14 -6.40
N LEU A 58 -5.24 44.12 -5.29
CA LEU A 58 -5.78 44.35 -3.95
C LEU A 58 -6.04 45.82 -3.64
N THR A 59 -5.62 46.73 -4.52
CA THR A 59 -5.86 48.18 -4.38
C THR A 59 -7.18 48.61 -5.04
N ASP A 60 -7.75 47.78 -5.92
CA ASP A 60 -9.03 48.04 -6.58
C ASP A 60 -10.22 47.64 -5.67
N PRO A 61 -11.06 48.59 -5.23
CA PRO A 61 -12.20 48.31 -4.35
C PRO A 61 -13.22 47.34 -4.97
N ALA A 62 -13.38 47.32 -6.29
CA ALA A 62 -14.32 46.40 -6.96
C ALA A 62 -13.80 44.95 -6.98
N MET A 63 -12.47 44.77 -7.06
CA MET A 63 -11.82 43.46 -6.97
C MET A 63 -11.89 42.92 -5.54
N LEU A 64 -11.64 43.77 -4.55
CA LEU A 64 -11.78 43.44 -3.13
C LEU A 64 -13.19 42.96 -2.79
N GLU A 65 -14.23 43.62 -3.31
CA GLU A 65 -15.62 43.19 -3.10
C GLU A 65 -15.88 41.79 -3.69
N ARG A 66 -15.36 41.50 -4.89
CA ARG A 66 -15.49 40.17 -5.51
C ARG A 66 -14.75 39.08 -4.73
N ILE A 67 -13.53 39.37 -4.28
CA ILE A 67 -12.74 38.45 -3.45
C ILE A 67 -13.44 38.21 -2.13
N LEU A 68 -13.88 39.28 -1.44
CA LEU A 68 -14.55 39.19 -0.15
C LEU A 68 -15.85 38.40 -0.27
N ARG A 69 -16.67 38.65 -1.31
CA ARG A 69 -17.88 37.86 -1.58
C ARG A 69 -17.56 36.39 -1.81
N THR A 70 -16.53 36.10 -2.59
CA THR A 70 -16.08 34.72 -2.85
C THR A 70 -15.62 34.03 -1.56
N VAL A 71 -14.78 34.69 -0.77
CA VAL A 71 -14.28 34.19 0.52
C VAL A 71 -15.44 33.95 1.49
N VAL A 72 -16.39 34.87 1.59
CA VAL A 72 -17.57 34.73 2.44
C VAL A 72 -18.44 33.55 1.99
N LEU A 73 -18.66 33.37 0.68
CA LEU A 73 -19.40 32.22 0.16
C LEU A 73 -18.71 30.89 0.44
N VAL A 74 -17.39 30.81 0.25
CA VAL A 74 -16.59 29.63 0.58
C VAL A 74 -16.63 29.35 2.08
N ALA A 75 -16.46 30.39 2.91
CA ALA A 75 -16.54 30.28 4.36
C ALA A 75 -17.93 29.81 4.79
N ALA A 76 -19.01 30.32 4.19
CA ALA A 76 -20.38 29.90 4.47
C ALA A 76 -20.61 28.41 4.12
N VAL A 77 -20.11 27.94 2.98
CA VAL A 77 -20.13 26.51 2.61
C VAL A 77 -19.41 25.67 3.67
N LEU A 78 -18.19 26.07 4.05
CA LEU A 78 -17.38 25.33 5.01
C LEU A 78 -18.02 25.33 6.41
N VAL A 79 -18.51 26.48 6.89
CA VAL A 79 -19.18 26.60 8.18
C VAL A 79 -20.47 25.78 8.19
N GLY A 80 -21.30 25.86 7.15
CA GLY A 80 -22.52 25.05 7.03
C GLY A 80 -22.21 23.55 7.05
N ALA A 81 -21.18 23.12 6.32
CA ALA A 81 -20.75 21.73 6.29
C ALA A 81 -20.21 21.26 7.65
N LEU A 82 -19.41 22.08 8.33
CA LEU A 82 -18.89 21.79 9.67
C LEU A 82 -19.98 21.77 10.73
N LEU A 83 -20.99 22.64 10.63
CA LEU A 83 -22.16 22.64 11.51
C LEU A 83 -23.00 21.37 11.31
N ALA A 84 -23.24 20.94 10.07
CA ALA A 84 -23.93 19.70 9.77
C ALA A 84 -23.17 18.48 10.32
N GLU A 85 -21.85 18.46 10.17
CA GLU A 85 -20.99 17.43 10.75
C GLU A 85 -21.03 17.44 12.29
N TRP A 86 -20.93 18.62 12.89
CA TRP A 86 -20.99 18.78 14.35
C TRP A 86 -22.33 18.29 14.90
N LEU A 87 -23.43 18.65 14.25
CA LEU A 87 -24.76 18.20 14.61
C LEU A 87 -24.91 16.68 14.45
N ALA A 88 -24.46 16.11 13.33
CA ALA A 88 -24.46 14.67 13.11
C ALA A 88 -23.64 13.95 14.19
N THR A 89 -22.43 14.42 14.47
CA THR A 89 -21.57 13.85 15.51
C THR A 89 -22.23 13.95 16.88
N PHE A 90 -22.84 15.09 17.20
CA PHE A 90 -23.54 15.33 18.45
C PHE A 90 -24.72 14.39 18.64
N LEU A 91 -25.57 14.22 17.62
CA LEU A 91 -26.71 13.31 17.63
C LEU A 91 -26.27 11.84 17.74
N LEU A 92 -25.15 11.47 17.10
CA LEU A 92 -24.64 10.10 17.07
C LEU A 92 -23.77 9.72 18.29
N ARG A 93 -23.44 10.67 19.19
CA ARG A 93 -22.69 10.39 20.42
C ARG A 93 -23.37 9.33 21.30
N ARG A 94 -24.69 9.43 21.47
CA ARG A 94 -25.47 8.50 22.30
C ARG A 94 -25.51 7.06 21.74
N PRO A 95 -25.88 6.83 20.46
CA PRO A 95 -25.85 5.49 19.89
C PRO A 95 -24.44 4.91 19.84
N ARG A 96 -23.41 5.73 19.58
CA ARG A 96 -22.01 5.29 19.61
C ARG A 96 -21.59 4.77 20.99
N ALA A 97 -21.90 5.51 22.05
CA ALA A 97 -21.62 5.08 23.43
C ALA A 97 -22.44 3.84 23.85
N ALA A 98 -23.64 3.64 23.28
CA ALA A 98 -24.45 2.45 23.53
C ALA A 98 -23.89 1.19 22.85
N VAL A 99 -23.31 1.33 21.65
CA VAL A 99 -22.62 0.25 20.92
C VAL A 99 -21.34 -0.16 21.64
N GLU A 100 -20.54 0.80 22.11
CA GLU A 100 -19.28 0.52 22.83
C GLU A 100 -19.51 -0.20 24.17
N ARG A 101 -20.61 0.08 24.87
CA ARG A 101 -20.99 -0.63 26.11
C ARG A 101 -21.45 -2.08 25.89
N ARG A 102 -21.93 -2.42 24.69
CA ARG A 102 -22.45 -3.76 24.33
C ARG A 102 -21.40 -4.67 23.71
N ALA A 103 -20.13 -4.26 23.70
CA ALA A 103 -19.03 -4.95 23.02
C ALA A 103 -18.62 -6.33 23.63
N ALA A 104 -19.37 -6.85 24.62
CA ALA A 104 -19.18 -8.19 25.16
C ALA A 104 -20.25 -9.15 24.60
N GLY A 105 -19.94 -9.89 23.54
CA GLY A 105 -20.85 -10.85 22.92
C GLY A 105 -20.19 -11.80 21.92
N PHE A 106 -20.98 -12.72 21.35
CA PHE A 106 -20.56 -13.72 20.35
C PHE A 106 -19.93 -13.10 19.10
N TRP A 107 -19.02 -13.84 18.42
CA TRP A 107 -18.25 -13.36 17.26
C TRP A 107 -19.08 -12.66 16.15
N PRO A 108 -20.26 -13.15 15.73
CA PRO A 108 -21.06 -12.49 14.69
C PRO A 108 -21.60 -11.13 15.14
N LEU A 109 -21.97 -11.00 16.42
CA LEU A 109 -22.44 -9.74 16.99
C LEU A 109 -21.31 -8.71 17.07
N ARG A 110 -20.07 -9.15 17.33
CA ARG A 110 -18.88 -8.30 17.33
C ARG A 110 -18.60 -7.72 15.93
N VAL A 111 -18.72 -8.53 14.88
CA VAL A 111 -18.60 -8.07 13.48
C VAL A 111 -19.71 -7.09 13.13
N LEU A 112 -20.96 -7.38 13.49
CA LEU A 112 -22.10 -6.48 13.26
C LEU A 112 -21.94 -5.13 13.99
N LEU A 113 -21.54 -5.14 15.27
CA LEU A 113 -21.32 -3.92 16.04
C LEU A 113 -20.15 -3.09 15.49
N MET A 114 -19.11 -3.73 14.97
CA MET A 114 -18.02 -3.06 14.27
C MET A 114 -18.52 -2.40 12.97
N LEU A 115 -19.36 -3.08 12.20
CA LEU A 115 -19.96 -2.53 10.99
C LEU A 115 -20.85 -1.31 11.32
N VAL A 116 -21.71 -1.43 12.33
CA VAL A 116 -22.57 -0.33 12.81
C VAL A 116 -21.72 0.84 13.28
N ARG A 117 -20.65 0.61 14.05
CA ARG A 117 -19.74 1.67 14.48
C ARG A 117 -19.05 2.35 13.29
N THR A 118 -18.64 1.59 12.29
CA THR A 118 -18.04 2.12 11.06
C THR A 118 -19.04 2.98 10.28
N LEU A 119 -20.29 2.52 10.16
CA LEU A 119 -21.38 3.31 9.56
C LEU A 119 -21.61 4.61 10.33
N LEU A 120 -21.61 4.56 11.66
CA LEU A 120 -21.72 5.73 12.54
C LEU A 120 -20.51 6.68 12.43
N ASP A 121 -19.33 6.17 12.09
CA ASP A 121 -18.13 6.98 11.79
C ASP A 121 -18.21 7.67 10.42
N VAL A 122 -18.85 7.03 9.44
CA VAL A 122 -19.02 7.55 8.08
C VAL A 122 -20.15 8.58 7.99
N LEU A 123 -21.19 8.47 8.83
CA LEU A 123 -22.37 9.35 8.78
C LEU A 123 -22.03 10.85 8.91
N PRO A 124 -21.20 11.30 9.88
CA PRO A 124 -20.81 12.71 9.96
C PRO A 124 -20.05 13.21 8.72
N ILE A 125 -19.25 12.35 8.10
CA ILE A 125 -18.53 12.67 6.85
C ILE A 125 -19.53 12.80 5.70
N ALA A 126 -20.52 11.91 5.63
CA ALA A 126 -21.60 12.01 4.64
C ALA A 126 -22.46 13.26 4.85
N ALA A 127 -22.76 13.63 6.11
CA ALA A 127 -23.48 14.85 6.44
C ALA A 127 -22.70 16.10 6.04
N PHE A 128 -21.39 16.14 6.31
CA PHE A 128 -20.49 17.19 5.84
C PHE A 128 -20.56 17.31 4.31
N ALA A 129 -20.38 16.19 3.58
CA ALA A 129 -20.39 16.18 2.13
C ALA A 129 -21.74 16.65 1.56
N ALA A 130 -22.84 16.10 2.07
CA ALA A 130 -24.19 16.46 1.63
C ALA A 130 -24.50 17.94 1.88
N ALA A 131 -24.11 18.48 3.04
CA ALA A 131 -24.27 19.91 3.33
C ALA A 131 -23.38 20.77 2.42
N ALA A 132 -22.11 20.41 2.24
CA ALA A 132 -21.19 21.16 1.40
C ALA A 132 -21.67 21.21 -0.07
N PHE A 133 -22.05 20.07 -0.64
CA PHE A 133 -22.60 19.99 -2.01
C PHE A 133 -23.98 20.65 -2.10
N GLY A 134 -24.81 20.55 -1.05
CA GLY A 134 -26.10 21.22 -0.98
C GLY A 134 -25.98 22.74 -1.03
N VAL A 135 -25.12 23.34 -0.19
CA VAL A 135 -24.87 24.79 -0.24
C VAL A 135 -24.25 25.17 -1.58
N LEU A 136 -23.33 24.37 -2.10
CA LEU A 136 -22.73 24.61 -3.42
C LEU A 136 -23.78 24.55 -4.55
N ALA A 137 -24.84 23.76 -4.44
CA ALA A 137 -25.92 23.73 -5.44
C ALA A 137 -26.82 24.98 -5.38
N LEU A 138 -26.90 25.64 -4.22
CA LEU A 138 -27.71 26.84 -4.01
C LEU A 138 -26.96 28.14 -4.31
N VAL A 139 -25.63 28.09 -4.37
CA VAL A 139 -24.77 29.24 -4.60
C VAL A 139 -24.18 29.20 -5.99
N ASP A 140 -24.44 30.25 -6.77
CA ASP A 140 -23.76 30.48 -8.03
C ASP A 140 -22.32 30.95 -7.76
N MET A 141 -21.37 30.08 -8.10
CA MET A 141 -19.95 30.35 -8.03
C MET A 141 -19.37 30.34 -9.43
N GLY A 142 -18.38 31.19 -9.68
CA GLY A 142 -17.58 31.12 -10.91
C GLY A 142 -16.93 29.73 -11.05
N PHE A 143 -16.73 29.29 -12.30
CA PHE A 143 -16.26 27.94 -12.62
C PHE A 143 -15.00 27.53 -11.84
N VAL A 144 -13.99 28.41 -11.81
CA VAL A 144 -12.70 28.15 -11.13
C VAL A 144 -12.87 27.99 -9.62
N VAL A 145 -13.65 28.87 -8.99
CA VAL A 145 -13.92 28.83 -7.54
C VAL A 145 -14.69 27.57 -7.18
N ARG A 146 -15.75 27.24 -7.93
CA ARG A 146 -16.54 26.02 -7.72
C ARG A 146 -15.64 24.79 -7.77
N LEU A 147 -14.75 24.71 -8.75
CA LEU A 147 -13.85 23.59 -8.94
C LEU A 147 -12.83 23.45 -7.80
N ALA A 148 -12.27 24.57 -7.32
CA ALA A 148 -11.39 24.58 -6.15
C ALA A 148 -12.13 24.12 -4.88
N VAL A 149 -13.35 24.60 -4.64
CA VAL A 149 -14.17 24.20 -3.49
C VAL A 149 -14.52 22.71 -3.55
N VAL A 150 -14.98 22.20 -4.70
CA VAL A 150 -15.25 20.77 -4.91
C VAL A 150 -14.02 19.93 -4.65
N THR A 151 -12.85 20.39 -5.11
CA THR A 151 -11.57 19.71 -4.89
C THR A 151 -11.25 19.61 -3.40
N VAL A 152 -11.38 20.71 -2.64
CA VAL A 152 -11.14 20.71 -1.19
C VAL A 152 -12.14 19.81 -0.45
N ILE A 153 -13.42 19.85 -0.81
CA ILE A 153 -14.46 18.97 -0.24
C ILE A 153 -14.10 17.51 -0.50
N ASN A 154 -13.80 17.14 -1.75
CA ASN A 154 -13.44 15.78 -2.13
C ASN A 154 -12.17 15.30 -1.42
N ALA A 155 -11.13 16.14 -1.32
CA ALA A 155 -9.91 15.83 -0.58
C ALA A 155 -10.20 15.52 0.88
N ASN A 156 -11.01 16.37 1.53
CA ASN A 156 -11.35 16.23 2.93
C ASN A 156 -12.19 14.97 3.20
N VAL A 157 -13.23 14.75 2.38
CA VAL A 157 -14.09 13.55 2.46
C VAL A 157 -13.27 12.29 2.25
N MET A 158 -12.44 12.24 1.19
CA MET A 158 -11.62 11.07 0.89
C MET A 158 -10.62 10.77 2.02
N ALA A 159 -9.93 11.78 2.53
CA ALA A 159 -8.98 11.61 3.64
C ALA A 159 -9.66 11.08 4.89
N ARG A 160 -10.82 11.65 5.25
CA ARG A 160 -11.60 11.20 6.41
C ARG A 160 -12.17 9.80 6.22
N MET A 161 -12.58 9.43 5.01
CA MET A 161 -13.05 8.07 4.68
C MET A 161 -11.94 7.04 4.85
N VAL A 162 -10.73 7.31 4.35
CA VAL A 162 -9.56 6.43 4.54
C VAL A 162 -9.22 6.29 6.02
N ILE A 163 -9.24 7.39 6.79
CA ILE A 163 -8.96 7.36 8.24
C ILE A 163 -10.06 6.61 9.00
N ALA A 164 -11.34 6.77 8.62
CA ALA A 164 -12.45 6.05 9.22
C ALA A 164 -12.33 4.54 8.95
N GLY A 165 -11.99 4.15 7.71
CA GLY A 165 -11.70 2.76 7.35
C GLY A 165 -10.52 2.19 8.13
N GLY A 166 -9.41 2.94 8.24
CA GLY A 166 -8.26 2.54 9.04
C GLY A 166 -8.59 2.38 10.53
N ARG A 167 -9.46 3.25 11.07
CA ARG A 167 -9.95 3.14 12.46
C ARG A 167 -10.82 1.92 12.65
N ALA A 168 -11.68 1.60 11.69
CA ALA A 168 -12.52 0.40 11.73
C ALA A 168 -11.64 -0.87 11.76
N LEU A 169 -10.69 -0.99 10.83
CA LEU A 169 -9.84 -2.18 10.69
C LEU A 169 -8.90 -2.38 11.89
N LEU A 170 -8.29 -1.31 12.40
CA LEU A 170 -7.27 -1.39 13.46
C LEU A 170 -7.86 -1.27 14.87
N ALA A 171 -9.03 -0.65 15.01
CA ALA A 171 -9.73 -0.38 16.27
C ALA A 171 -8.80 0.08 17.42
N PRO A 172 -8.00 1.15 17.24
CA PRO A 172 -6.95 1.52 18.21
C PRO A 172 -7.51 1.95 19.58
N GLY A 173 -8.73 2.49 19.63
CA GLY A 173 -9.35 2.97 20.87
C GLY A 173 -10.33 1.99 21.54
N THR A 174 -10.55 0.78 20.99
CA THR A 174 -11.49 -0.20 21.54
C THR A 174 -10.92 -1.62 21.40
N PRO A 175 -10.06 -2.06 22.33
CA PRO A 175 -9.43 -3.38 22.27
C PRO A 175 -10.46 -4.53 22.18
N GLY A 176 -11.61 -4.35 22.83
CA GLY A 176 -12.72 -5.32 22.85
C GLY A 176 -13.42 -5.59 21.50
N LEU A 177 -13.16 -4.79 20.45
CA LEU A 177 -13.75 -4.98 19.11
C LEU A 177 -12.72 -5.37 18.04
N ARG A 178 -11.42 -5.46 18.36
CA ARG A 178 -10.37 -5.72 17.37
C ARG A 178 -10.54 -7.10 16.70
N LEU A 179 -10.49 -7.16 15.36
CA LEU A 179 -10.52 -8.41 14.59
C LEU A 179 -9.12 -9.02 14.41
N LEU A 180 -8.09 -8.17 14.37
CA LEU A 180 -6.71 -8.58 14.22
C LEU A 180 -6.03 -8.77 15.59
N PRO A 181 -5.36 -9.90 15.84
CA PRO A 181 -4.62 -10.13 17.08
C PRO A 181 -3.31 -9.33 17.08
N VAL A 182 -3.41 -8.02 17.28
CA VAL A 182 -2.28 -7.07 17.33
C VAL A 182 -2.33 -6.37 18.69
N SER A 183 -1.17 -6.01 19.26
CA SER A 183 -1.10 -5.25 20.51
C SER A 183 -1.70 -3.84 20.35
N ASP A 184 -2.15 -3.23 21.45
CA ASP A 184 -2.73 -1.88 21.42
C ASP A 184 -1.74 -0.84 20.91
N GLU A 185 -0.49 -0.96 21.31
CA GLU A 185 0.60 -0.08 20.88
C GLU A 185 0.86 -0.18 19.38
N SER A 186 0.98 -1.39 18.84
CA SER A 186 1.20 -1.59 17.40
C SER A 186 0.00 -1.14 16.56
N ALA A 187 -1.23 -1.33 17.05
CA ALA A 187 -2.44 -0.87 16.36
C ALA A 187 -2.53 0.67 16.29
N ALA A 188 -2.24 1.35 17.41
CA ALA A 188 -2.21 2.82 17.46
C ALA A 188 -1.11 3.39 16.56
N TYR A 189 0.05 2.74 16.56
CA TYR A 189 1.18 3.12 15.74
C TYR A 189 0.90 2.98 14.23
N VAL A 190 0.36 1.84 13.78
CA VAL A 190 -0.03 1.65 12.37
C VAL A 190 -1.12 2.65 11.98
N PHE A 191 -2.07 2.94 12.88
CA PHE A 191 -3.10 3.94 12.63
C PHE A 191 -2.52 5.35 12.44
N LEU A 192 -1.49 5.74 13.20
CA LEU A 192 -0.80 7.01 13.00
C LEU A 192 -0.18 7.11 11.60
N TRP A 193 0.44 6.02 11.13
CA TRP A 193 0.99 5.95 9.79
C TRP A 193 -0.07 5.99 8.70
N VAL A 194 -1.19 5.26 8.85
CA VAL A 194 -2.34 5.37 7.94
C VAL A 194 -2.80 6.82 7.82
N ARG A 195 -2.90 7.55 8.95
CA ARG A 195 -3.27 8.97 8.95
C ARG A 195 -2.25 9.84 8.21
N ARG A 196 -0.95 9.61 8.43
CA ARG A 196 0.12 10.34 7.74
C ARG A 196 0.07 10.10 6.23
N PHE A 197 -0.01 8.83 5.79
CA PHE A 197 -0.13 8.49 4.38
C PHE A 197 -1.39 9.09 3.75
N ALA A 198 -2.55 8.95 4.39
CA ALA A 198 -3.80 9.47 3.89
C ALA A 198 -3.72 11.00 3.69
N HIS A 199 -3.22 11.74 4.67
CA HIS A 199 -3.07 13.19 4.54
C HIS A 199 -2.08 13.57 3.44
N THR A 200 -0.86 13.00 3.44
CA THR A 200 0.16 13.37 2.46
C THR A 200 -0.28 13.02 1.04
N ALA A 201 -0.80 11.81 0.81
CA ALA A 201 -1.19 11.35 -0.53
C ALA A 201 -2.41 12.13 -1.05
N ILE A 202 -3.45 12.27 -0.24
CA ILE A 202 -4.72 12.84 -0.70
C ILE A 202 -4.60 14.36 -0.86
N TYR A 203 -4.13 15.07 0.18
CA TYR A 203 -3.97 16.52 0.06
C TYR A 203 -2.88 16.87 -0.96
N GLY A 204 -1.78 16.10 -1.02
CA GLY A 204 -0.75 16.27 -2.05
C GLY A 204 -1.34 16.15 -3.46
N TYR A 205 -2.06 15.05 -3.75
CA TYR A 205 -2.69 14.84 -5.05
C TYR A 205 -3.65 15.97 -5.44
N PHE A 206 -4.57 16.33 -4.54
CA PHE A 206 -5.56 17.38 -4.82
C PHE A 206 -4.93 18.77 -4.92
N LEU A 207 -3.87 19.05 -4.17
CA LEU A 207 -3.09 20.29 -4.31
C LEU A 207 -2.47 20.37 -5.71
N LEU A 208 -1.76 19.33 -6.15
CA LEU A 208 -1.15 19.28 -7.47
C LEU A 208 -2.19 19.39 -8.59
N ARG A 209 -3.30 18.67 -8.43
CA ARG A 209 -4.41 18.74 -9.38
C ARG A 209 -5.01 20.15 -9.46
N THR A 210 -5.13 20.83 -8.33
CA THR A 210 -5.62 22.22 -8.28
C THR A 210 -4.65 23.15 -8.98
N LEU A 211 -3.35 23.04 -8.69
CA LEU A 211 -2.32 23.86 -9.34
C LEU A 211 -2.32 23.68 -10.86
N TRP A 212 -2.45 22.44 -11.36
CA TRP A 212 -2.60 22.16 -12.79
C TRP A 212 -3.79 22.87 -13.42
N ILE A 213 -4.94 22.85 -12.74
CA ILE A 213 -6.13 23.55 -13.24
C ILE A 213 -5.98 25.08 -13.18
N LEU A 214 -5.20 25.58 -12.22
CA LEU A 214 -4.88 27.00 -12.09
C LEU A 214 -3.81 27.48 -13.08
N GLY A 215 -3.34 26.60 -13.97
CA GLY A 215 -2.43 26.96 -15.06
C GLY A 215 -1.00 26.41 -14.94
N LEU A 216 -0.71 25.59 -13.92
CA LEU A 216 0.59 24.92 -13.82
C LEU A 216 0.82 24.07 -15.08
N SER A 217 2.01 24.18 -15.68
CA SER A 217 2.37 23.41 -16.87
C SER A 217 2.25 21.89 -16.64
N GLN A 218 1.95 21.14 -17.69
CA GLN A 218 1.84 19.68 -17.60
C GLN A 218 3.16 19.05 -17.10
N THR A 219 4.31 19.54 -17.56
CA THR A 219 5.63 19.07 -17.14
C THR A 219 5.85 19.29 -15.64
N ALA A 220 5.51 20.46 -15.10
CA ALA A 220 5.64 20.73 -13.67
C ALA A 220 4.65 19.89 -12.84
N TYR A 221 3.42 19.69 -13.33
CA TYR A 221 2.45 18.81 -12.68
C TYR A 221 2.94 17.36 -12.57
N LEU A 222 3.48 16.80 -13.66
CA LEU A 222 4.04 15.44 -13.66
C LEU A 222 5.24 15.33 -12.72
N PHE A 223 6.19 16.26 -12.81
CA PHE A 223 7.38 16.29 -11.95
C PHE A 223 7.02 16.38 -10.46
N LEU A 224 6.08 17.27 -10.08
CA LEU A 224 5.63 17.37 -8.70
C LEU A 224 4.87 16.11 -8.26
N GLY A 225 4.17 15.45 -9.19
CA GLY A 225 3.54 14.15 -8.96
C GLY A 225 4.58 13.08 -8.62
N ASP A 226 5.69 13.03 -9.35
CA ASP A 226 6.79 12.12 -9.08
C ASP A 226 7.47 12.43 -7.75
N LEU A 227 7.66 13.72 -7.43
CA LEU A 227 8.17 14.15 -6.13
C LEU A 227 7.24 13.75 -4.97
N LEU A 228 5.93 13.84 -5.17
CA LEU A 228 4.94 13.33 -4.21
C LEU A 228 5.04 11.80 -4.07
N GLY A 229 5.19 11.08 -5.17
CA GLY A 229 5.45 9.63 -5.18
C GLY A 229 6.72 9.26 -4.41
N LEU A 230 7.80 10.02 -4.59
CA LEU A 230 9.06 9.85 -3.89
C LEU A 230 8.90 10.09 -2.39
N LEU A 231 8.20 11.14 -1.99
CA LEU A 231 7.90 11.44 -0.59
C LEU A 231 7.11 10.29 0.06
N LEU A 232 6.09 9.76 -0.61
CA LEU A 232 5.32 8.61 -0.13
C LEU A 232 6.16 7.34 -0.04
N THR A 233 7.06 7.12 -1.00
CA THR A 233 8.01 6.00 -0.98
C THR A 233 8.98 6.11 0.20
N GLY A 234 9.54 7.30 0.44
CA GLY A 234 10.40 7.58 1.59
C GLY A 234 9.67 7.38 2.92
N MET A 235 8.42 7.85 3.01
CA MET A 235 7.53 7.56 4.15
C MET A 235 7.33 6.05 4.34
N GLY A 236 7.17 5.29 3.26
CA GLY A 236 7.08 3.81 3.28
C GLY A 236 8.33 3.15 3.82
N ILE A 237 9.50 3.59 3.37
CA ILE A 237 10.79 3.09 3.85
C ILE A 237 10.94 3.36 5.35
N VAL A 238 10.65 4.60 5.80
CA VAL A 238 10.69 4.95 7.23
C VAL A 238 9.72 4.08 8.03
N PHE A 239 8.50 3.86 7.53
CA PHE A 239 7.53 2.97 8.17
C PHE A 239 8.07 1.54 8.32
N VAL A 240 8.62 0.96 7.24
CA VAL A 240 9.23 -0.37 7.25
C VAL A 240 10.38 -0.45 8.26
N LEU A 241 11.26 0.54 8.28
CA LEU A 241 12.38 0.60 9.21
C LEU A 241 11.92 0.70 10.67
N GLN A 242 10.85 1.42 10.95
CA GLN A 242 10.32 1.54 12.30
C GLN A 242 9.57 0.28 12.75
N VAL A 243 8.93 -0.45 11.84
CA VAL A 243 8.24 -1.72 12.12
C VAL A 243 9.19 -2.94 12.09
N ARG A 244 10.47 -2.73 11.74
CA ARG A 244 11.48 -3.80 11.57
C ARG A 244 11.53 -4.80 12.72
N ALA A 245 11.61 -4.31 13.96
CA ALA A 245 11.86 -5.14 15.13
C ALA A 245 10.59 -5.88 15.62
N PRO A 246 9.42 -5.21 15.79
CA PRO A 246 8.18 -5.90 16.16
C PRO A 246 7.79 -7.02 15.19
N VAL A 247 7.96 -6.79 13.88
CA VAL A 247 7.64 -7.79 12.86
C VAL A 247 8.69 -8.91 12.84
N ALA A 248 9.98 -8.59 13.00
CA ALA A 248 11.03 -9.62 13.11
C ALA A 248 10.78 -10.54 14.31
N GLU A 249 10.42 -10.00 15.47
CA GLU A 249 10.08 -10.80 16.66
C GLU A 249 8.87 -11.71 16.43
N THR A 250 7.83 -11.19 15.79
CA THR A 250 6.64 -11.96 15.42
C THR A 250 6.98 -13.08 14.43
N LEU A 251 7.83 -12.78 13.44
CA LEU A 251 8.32 -13.74 12.45
C LEU A 251 9.18 -14.83 13.10
N ARG A 252 10.05 -14.52 14.05
CA ARG A 252 10.93 -15.54 14.69
C ARG A 252 10.12 -16.65 15.38
N GLY A 253 8.95 -16.32 15.93
CA GLY A 253 8.07 -17.26 16.63
C GLY A 253 8.65 -17.76 17.96
N ARG A 254 7.78 -18.12 18.92
CA ARG A 254 8.21 -18.54 20.27
C ARG A 254 8.44 -20.05 20.32
N GLY A 255 9.70 -20.48 20.46
CA GLY A 255 10.04 -21.81 21.00
C GLY A 255 10.04 -23.02 20.04
N GLU A 256 9.88 -22.84 18.72
CA GLU A 256 9.92 -23.97 17.79
C GLU A 256 11.36 -24.38 17.43
N ALA A 257 11.71 -25.64 17.67
CA ALA A 257 12.98 -26.25 17.28
C ALA A 257 12.85 -26.96 15.92
N GLY A 258 13.72 -26.64 14.96
CA GLY A 258 13.74 -27.27 13.64
C GLY A 258 14.44 -26.43 12.56
N ASN A 259 14.69 -27.02 11.40
CA ASN A 259 15.32 -26.32 10.26
C ASN A 259 14.43 -25.19 9.71
N VAL A 260 13.11 -25.37 9.73
CA VAL A 260 12.13 -24.33 9.33
C VAL A 260 12.20 -23.11 10.26
N ALA A 261 12.36 -23.31 11.57
CA ALA A 261 12.54 -22.22 12.53
C ALA A 261 13.86 -21.46 12.31
N ARG A 262 14.93 -22.15 11.87
CA ARG A 262 16.21 -21.53 11.49
C ARG A 262 16.07 -20.64 10.25
N LEU A 263 15.42 -21.13 9.20
CA LEU A 263 15.17 -20.36 7.98
C LEU A 263 14.26 -19.15 8.24
N ARG A 264 13.23 -19.33 9.08
CA ARG A 264 12.31 -18.26 9.50
C ARG A 264 13.04 -17.18 10.30
N ARG A 265 13.97 -17.54 11.18
CA ARG A 265 14.83 -16.58 11.90
C ARG A 265 15.69 -15.76 10.94
N HIS A 266 16.31 -16.41 9.95
CA HIS A 266 17.10 -15.69 8.95
C HIS A 266 16.24 -14.72 8.14
N PHE A 267 15.05 -15.16 7.68
CA PHE A 267 14.09 -14.30 7.00
C PHE A 267 13.64 -13.10 7.85
N ALA A 268 13.43 -13.32 9.15
CA ALA A 268 13.09 -12.24 10.09
C ALA A 268 14.19 -11.17 10.20
N ASP A 269 15.44 -11.49 9.85
CA ASP A 269 16.53 -10.52 9.88
C ASP A 269 16.59 -9.70 8.58
N PHE A 270 16.25 -10.27 7.41
CA PHE A 270 16.38 -9.59 6.11
C PHE A 270 15.07 -9.11 5.47
N TRP A 271 13.89 -9.40 6.04
CA TRP A 271 12.59 -9.07 5.42
C TRP A 271 12.45 -7.59 5.06
N HIS A 272 13.01 -6.70 5.88
CA HIS A 272 12.91 -5.26 5.70
C HIS A 272 13.68 -4.77 4.47
N LEU A 273 14.80 -5.43 4.11
CA LEU A 273 15.54 -5.11 2.87
C LEU A 273 14.69 -5.47 1.66
N LEU A 274 14.02 -6.62 1.67
CA LEU A 274 13.12 -7.03 0.59
C LEU A 274 11.93 -6.08 0.45
N ALA A 275 11.33 -5.65 1.57
CA ALA A 275 10.24 -4.70 1.56
C ALA A 275 10.67 -3.33 1.02
N ILE A 276 11.85 -2.83 1.41
CA ILE A 276 12.42 -1.58 0.90
C ILE A 276 12.74 -1.71 -0.60
N ALA A 277 13.39 -2.79 -1.02
CA ALA A 277 13.69 -3.03 -2.43
C ALA A 277 12.42 -3.08 -3.28
N TYR A 278 11.35 -3.70 -2.77
CA TYR A 278 10.04 -3.71 -3.42
C TYR A 278 9.42 -2.31 -3.53
N LEU A 279 9.44 -1.51 -2.46
CA LEU A 279 8.96 -0.13 -2.49
C LEU A 279 9.72 0.72 -3.50
N VAL A 280 11.04 0.60 -3.56
CA VAL A 280 11.88 1.28 -4.55
C VAL A 280 11.53 0.80 -5.95
N ALA A 281 11.36 -0.50 -6.18
CA ALA A 281 10.98 -1.04 -7.49
C ALA A 281 9.61 -0.51 -7.96
N VAL A 282 8.62 -0.44 -7.06
CA VAL A 282 7.30 0.15 -7.36
C VAL A 282 7.44 1.62 -7.76
N TYR A 283 8.26 2.40 -7.04
CA TYR A 283 8.51 3.80 -7.37
C TYR A 283 9.24 3.97 -8.70
N VAL A 284 10.23 3.13 -8.99
CA VAL A 284 10.96 3.15 -10.27
C VAL A 284 10.01 2.85 -11.43
N VAL A 285 9.13 1.85 -11.28
CA VAL A 285 8.11 1.55 -12.30
C VAL A 285 7.14 2.72 -12.50
N TRP A 286 6.77 3.40 -11.41
CA TRP A 286 5.94 4.60 -11.47
C TRP A 286 6.62 5.74 -12.23
N VAL A 287 7.84 6.13 -11.84
CA VAL A 287 8.51 7.33 -12.37
C VAL A 287 9.01 7.14 -13.80
N LEU A 288 9.32 5.91 -14.20
CA LEU A 288 9.74 5.58 -15.56
C LEU A 288 8.53 5.26 -16.47
N ASP A 289 7.30 5.34 -15.95
CA ASP A 289 6.05 4.99 -16.65
C ASP A 289 6.12 3.65 -17.40
N VAL A 290 6.78 2.64 -16.79
CA VAL A 290 7.11 1.38 -17.47
C VAL A 290 5.83 0.69 -17.92
N PRO A 291 5.62 0.50 -19.24
CA PRO A 291 4.40 -0.11 -19.75
C PRO A 291 4.20 -1.51 -19.17
N GLY A 292 3.08 -1.72 -18.48
CA GLY A 292 2.78 -3.01 -17.83
C GLY A 292 3.64 -3.36 -16.62
N GLY A 293 4.51 -2.46 -16.15
CA GLY A 293 5.39 -2.72 -15.00
C GLY A 293 4.62 -3.07 -13.72
N PHE A 294 3.52 -2.37 -13.42
CA PHE A 294 2.68 -2.72 -12.26
C PHE A 294 2.04 -4.10 -12.39
N ALA A 295 1.60 -4.48 -13.60
CA ALA A 295 1.03 -5.79 -13.86
C ALA A 295 2.09 -6.89 -13.71
N TYR A 296 3.31 -6.62 -14.17
CA TYR A 296 4.46 -7.50 -13.98
C TYR A 296 4.78 -7.67 -12.48
N LEU A 297 4.96 -6.58 -11.72
CA LEU A 297 5.22 -6.66 -10.27
C LEU A 297 4.10 -7.40 -9.54
N ALA A 298 2.84 -7.10 -9.85
CA ALA A 298 1.69 -7.77 -9.24
C ALA A 298 1.68 -9.27 -9.55
N ARG A 299 1.91 -9.65 -10.82
CA ARG A 299 2.03 -11.06 -11.25
C ARG A 299 3.20 -11.76 -10.55
N ALA A 300 4.39 -11.18 -10.56
CA ALA A 300 5.59 -11.75 -9.95
C ALA A 300 5.38 -11.97 -8.44
N THR A 301 4.79 -10.99 -7.75
CA THR A 301 4.46 -11.07 -6.32
C THR A 301 3.40 -12.14 -6.06
N LEU A 302 2.34 -12.20 -6.87
CA LEU A 302 1.29 -13.19 -6.75
C LEU A 302 1.82 -14.61 -6.98
N LEU A 303 2.62 -14.82 -8.02
CA LEU A 303 3.27 -16.10 -8.31
C LEU A 303 4.21 -16.52 -7.18
N THR A 304 5.00 -15.59 -6.64
CA THR A 304 5.85 -15.84 -5.46
C THR A 304 5.00 -16.27 -4.24
N GLY A 305 3.87 -15.59 -4.00
CA GLY A 305 2.94 -15.91 -2.93
C GLY A 305 2.30 -17.29 -3.09
N ILE A 306 1.84 -17.63 -4.29
CA ILE A 306 1.26 -18.94 -4.62
C ILE A 306 2.33 -20.04 -4.48
N ALA A 307 3.52 -19.84 -5.03
CA ALA A 307 4.63 -20.79 -4.92
C ALA A 307 5.00 -21.05 -3.45
N MET A 308 5.01 -20.01 -2.61
CA MET A 308 5.30 -20.16 -1.18
C MET A 308 4.20 -20.93 -0.45
N LEU A 309 2.92 -20.71 -0.80
CA LEU A 309 1.79 -21.46 -0.26
C LEU A 309 1.88 -22.95 -0.63
N VAL A 310 2.13 -23.24 -1.91
CA VAL A 310 2.30 -24.61 -2.42
C VAL A 310 3.48 -25.30 -1.73
N LEU A 311 4.63 -24.65 -1.64
CA LEU A 311 5.79 -25.19 -0.94
C LEU A 311 5.45 -25.54 0.52
N ARG A 312 4.78 -24.64 1.26
CA ARG A 312 4.36 -24.91 2.64
C ARG A 312 3.41 -26.09 2.73
N LEU A 313 2.43 -26.18 1.83
CA LEU A 313 1.46 -27.27 1.81
C LEU A 313 2.17 -28.61 1.57
N VAL A 314 3.02 -28.68 0.55
CA VAL A 314 3.78 -29.90 0.19
C VAL A 314 4.71 -30.32 1.33
N LEU A 315 5.46 -29.39 1.93
CA LEU A 315 6.33 -29.70 3.06
C LEU A 315 5.55 -30.23 4.27
N THR A 316 4.38 -29.65 4.56
CA THR A 316 3.52 -30.09 5.66
C THR A 316 2.90 -31.46 5.39
N LEU A 317 2.43 -31.71 4.16
CA LEU A 317 1.92 -33.01 3.75
C LEU A 317 3.01 -34.07 3.78
N LEU A 318 4.22 -33.73 3.35
CA LEU A 318 5.38 -34.62 3.40
C LEU A 318 5.68 -35.02 4.85
N ASP A 319 5.72 -34.05 5.75
CA ASP A 319 5.96 -34.30 7.18
C ASP A 319 4.84 -35.15 7.80
N ARG A 320 3.57 -34.92 7.44
CA ARG A 320 2.43 -35.74 7.87
C ARG A 320 2.48 -37.16 7.31
N ALA A 321 2.85 -37.33 6.04
CA ALA A 321 2.97 -38.63 5.41
C ALA A 321 4.10 -39.46 6.06
N PHE A 322 5.25 -38.85 6.30
CA PHE A 322 6.34 -39.48 7.06
C PHE A 322 5.91 -39.81 8.49
N ALA A 323 5.13 -38.97 9.17
CA ALA A 323 4.62 -39.31 10.50
C ALA A 323 3.64 -40.50 10.45
N ALA A 324 2.67 -40.47 9.54
CA ALA A 324 1.62 -41.48 9.42
C ALA A 324 2.16 -42.88 9.06
N ILE A 325 3.07 -42.95 8.07
CA ILE A 325 3.65 -44.22 7.60
C ILE A 325 4.44 -44.92 8.71
N PHE A 326 5.07 -44.17 9.62
CA PHE A 326 5.97 -44.73 10.63
C PHE A 326 5.35 -44.87 12.03
N THR A 327 4.21 -44.24 12.33
CA THR A 327 3.43 -44.55 13.55
C THR A 327 2.56 -45.81 13.43
N LEU A 328 2.35 -46.32 12.21
CA LEU A 328 1.46 -47.44 11.91
C LEU A 328 2.07 -48.85 12.05
N SER A 329 3.31 -49.02 12.51
CA SER A 329 3.92 -50.34 12.69
C SER A 329 4.15 -50.78 14.16
N PRO A 330 3.11 -51.01 14.99
CA PRO A 330 3.26 -51.81 16.21
C PRO A 330 3.40 -53.32 15.94
N ARG A 331 2.91 -53.82 14.80
CA ARG A 331 2.85 -55.27 14.48
C ARG A 331 4.11 -55.85 13.82
N THR A 332 4.94 -55.03 13.18
CA THR A 332 6.23 -55.46 12.58
C THR A 332 7.39 -55.39 13.60
N ARG A 333 7.12 -54.88 14.80
CA ARG A 333 8.09 -54.59 15.86
C ARG A 333 8.65 -55.85 16.55
N SER A 334 8.04 -57.03 16.38
CA SER A 334 8.54 -58.28 16.96
C SER A 334 9.43 -59.11 16.04
N ASP A 335 9.37 -58.91 14.72
CA ASP A 335 9.86 -59.95 13.79
C ASP A 335 11.21 -59.60 13.11
N TYR A 336 11.63 -58.33 13.03
CA TYR A 336 12.86 -57.93 12.31
C TYR A 336 13.61 -56.72 12.91
N PRO A 337 14.38 -56.89 14.00
CA PRO A 337 15.09 -55.80 14.68
C PRO A 337 16.26 -55.16 13.89
N LEU A 338 16.84 -55.85 12.91
CA LEU A 338 18.01 -55.37 12.13
C LEU A 338 17.65 -54.47 10.93
N LEU A 339 16.38 -54.43 10.50
CA LEU A 339 15.91 -53.52 9.45
C LEU A 339 15.62 -52.11 9.98
N GLU A 340 15.35 -51.99 11.28
CA GLU A 340 15.09 -50.73 11.98
C GLU A 340 16.33 -49.81 12.00
N GLU A 341 17.52 -50.35 12.28
CA GLU A 341 18.78 -49.59 12.36
C GLU A 341 19.18 -48.94 11.02
N ARG A 342 18.91 -49.61 9.90
CA ARG A 342 19.20 -49.06 8.56
C ARG A 342 18.11 -48.07 8.12
N ALA A 343 16.83 -48.41 8.28
CA ALA A 343 15.74 -47.52 7.90
C ALA A 343 15.79 -46.16 8.65
N ASN A 344 16.05 -46.17 9.97
CA ASN A 344 16.16 -44.95 10.76
C ASN A 344 17.36 -44.06 10.38
N ARG A 345 18.39 -44.61 9.73
CA ARG A 345 19.57 -43.84 9.27
C ARG A 345 19.35 -43.15 7.93
N TYR A 346 18.65 -43.81 7.00
CA TYR A 346 18.40 -43.27 5.65
C TYR A 346 17.18 -42.35 5.58
N LEU A 347 16.17 -42.54 6.43
CA LEU A 347 14.94 -41.74 6.43
C LEU A 347 15.15 -40.23 6.66
N PRO A 348 15.95 -39.78 7.65
CA PRO A 348 16.21 -38.36 7.85
C PRO A 348 16.97 -37.74 6.67
N VAL A 349 17.84 -38.52 6.02
CA VAL A 349 18.61 -38.09 4.84
C VAL A 349 17.70 -37.93 3.63
N LEU A 350 16.83 -38.91 3.35
CA LEU A 350 15.85 -38.85 2.26
C LEU A 350 14.87 -37.69 2.44
N ARG A 351 14.34 -37.50 3.66
CA ARG A 351 13.48 -36.35 3.98
C ARG A 351 14.19 -35.03 3.73
N ARG A 352 15.44 -34.87 4.20
CA ARG A 352 16.24 -33.65 3.97
C ARG A 352 16.52 -33.42 2.50
N ALA A 353 16.87 -34.46 1.75
CA ALA A 353 17.12 -34.38 0.31
C ALA A 353 15.86 -33.92 -0.44
N LEU A 354 14.70 -34.50 -0.15
CA LEU A 354 13.44 -34.12 -0.78
C LEU A 354 13.03 -32.69 -0.41
N GLN A 355 13.19 -32.29 0.85
CA GLN A 355 12.96 -30.90 1.26
C GLN A 355 13.91 -29.92 0.55
N ALA A 356 15.18 -30.28 0.38
CA ALA A 356 16.16 -29.46 -0.34
C ALA A 356 15.78 -29.29 -1.82
N VAL A 357 15.35 -30.38 -2.49
CA VAL A 357 14.86 -30.33 -3.87
C VAL A 357 13.63 -29.43 -3.99
N LEU A 358 12.67 -29.55 -3.07
CA LEU A 358 11.47 -28.69 -3.07
C LEU A 358 11.81 -27.20 -2.88
N VAL A 359 12.76 -26.88 -2.00
CA VAL A 359 13.24 -25.50 -1.80
C VAL A 359 13.99 -24.99 -3.03
N LEU A 360 14.80 -25.82 -3.68
CA LEU A 360 15.48 -25.47 -4.91
C LEU A 360 14.49 -25.18 -6.04
N LEU A 361 13.48 -26.04 -6.23
CA LEU A 361 12.41 -25.82 -7.20
C LEU A 361 11.66 -24.52 -6.92
N PHE A 362 11.32 -24.25 -5.65
CA PHE A 362 10.71 -22.98 -5.27
C PHE A 362 11.61 -21.78 -5.64
N ALA A 363 12.91 -21.85 -5.37
CA ALA A 363 13.85 -20.79 -5.73
C ALA A 363 13.88 -20.55 -7.25
N LEU A 364 13.85 -21.61 -8.07
CA LEU A 364 13.78 -21.50 -9.53
C LEU A 364 12.46 -20.88 -10.00
N VAL A 365 11.32 -21.25 -9.40
CA VAL A 365 10.02 -20.63 -9.73
C VAL A 365 9.99 -19.15 -9.37
N VAL A 366 10.55 -18.77 -8.23
CA VAL A 366 10.68 -17.34 -7.87
C VAL A 366 11.59 -16.64 -8.86
N LEU A 367 12.75 -17.22 -9.18
CA LEU A 367 13.67 -16.62 -10.15
C LEU A 367 13.01 -16.41 -11.52
N GLU A 368 12.25 -17.39 -12.00
CA GLU A 368 11.45 -17.31 -13.23
C GLU A 368 10.38 -16.21 -13.14
N ALA A 369 9.64 -16.15 -12.03
CA ALA A 369 8.61 -15.13 -11.82
C ALA A 369 9.18 -13.69 -11.82
N TRP A 370 10.46 -13.56 -11.49
CA TRP A 370 11.20 -12.30 -11.50
C TRP A 370 12.09 -12.12 -12.76
N GLY A 371 11.94 -12.97 -13.77
CA GLY A 371 12.55 -12.79 -15.09
C GLY A 371 13.96 -13.35 -15.26
N GLY A 372 14.44 -14.19 -14.35
CA GLY A 372 15.77 -14.82 -14.46
C GLY A 372 15.85 -15.97 -15.48
N ALA A 373 14.75 -16.30 -16.17
CA ALA A 373 14.62 -17.33 -17.21
C ALA A 373 15.35 -18.68 -16.95
N PRO A 374 15.34 -19.27 -15.73
CA PRO A 374 16.04 -20.54 -15.45
C PRO A 374 15.55 -21.75 -16.26
N PHE A 375 14.36 -21.67 -16.87
CA PHE A 375 13.78 -22.76 -17.65
C PHE A 375 13.93 -22.56 -19.16
N GLU A 376 14.52 -21.46 -19.61
CA GLU A 376 14.89 -21.25 -21.00
C GLU A 376 16.27 -21.88 -21.24
N TRP A 377 16.28 -23.06 -21.86
CA TRP A 377 17.47 -23.81 -22.28
C TRP A 377 17.49 -24.04 -23.78
#